data_AF-A0A3B3R1M8-F1
#
_entry.id   AF-A0A3B3R1M8-F1
#
_cell.length_a   1.000
_cell.length_b   1.000
_cell.length_c   1.000
_cell.angle_alpha   90.00
_cell.angle_beta   90.00
_cell.angle_gamma   90.00
#
_symmetry.space_group_name_H-M   'P 1'
#
loop_
_entity.id
_entity.type
_entity.pdbx_description
1 polymer ?
#
loop_
_entity_poly.entity_id
_entity_poly.type
_entity_poly.pdbx_seq_one_letter_code
_entity_poly.pdbx_strand_id
1 'polypeptide(L)'
;MSVHLLNGDPVQVALGQTLVLEAQVNKTPGHEISMVTWELQRDKQREKVAEYPKRNLKLDVSLDQQGMVLRVTKLNETGYGIYTVTVTDKNGKEYTARRTVKEAVTPPEASISLYCDVPLTRWDVPGFVWLVDGVDVSNNTSVLSADGRRLFLSAQKGLNYTCVVSSSQGTSVAQYITGVISAACDGLICSSWIWVLVTLPFAVCF
;
A
#
# COMPACT_ATOMS: atom_id res chain seq x y z
N MET A 1 36.42 10.14 0.90
CA MET A 1 35.21 9.65 1.60
C MET A 1 34.05 10.61 1.32
N SER A 2 32.83 10.11 1.24
CA SER A 2 31.60 10.91 1.15
C SER A 2 30.46 10.23 1.92
N VAL A 3 29.45 11.00 2.31
CA VAL A 3 28.27 10.53 3.05
C VAL A 3 27.02 10.92 2.29
N HIS A 4 26.08 9.98 2.18
CA HIS A 4 24.79 10.19 1.52
C HIS A 4 23.66 9.58 2.36
N LEU A 5 22.51 10.22 2.42
CA LEU A 5 21.32 9.67 3.05
C LEU A 5 20.46 8.97 2.00
N LEU A 6 20.12 7.70 2.25
CA LEU A 6 19.42 6.83 1.30
C LEU A 6 17.93 7.14 1.18
N ASN A 7 17.33 7.76 2.21
CA ASN A 7 15.94 8.16 2.18
C ASN A 7 15.69 9.28 1.15
N GLY A 8 14.46 9.32 0.62
CA GLY A 8 13.99 10.43 -0.22
C GLY A 8 14.02 11.78 0.50
N ASP A 9 13.94 12.87 -0.24
CA ASP A 9 13.93 14.23 0.30
C ASP A 9 12.72 15.02 -0.23
N PRO A 10 11.74 15.41 0.61
CA PRO A 10 11.67 15.16 2.05
C PRO A 10 11.30 13.71 2.40
N VAL A 11 11.64 13.29 3.62
CA VAL A 11 11.05 12.10 4.26
C VAL A 11 9.75 12.52 4.93
N GLN A 12 8.65 11.83 4.60
CA GLN A 12 7.35 12.09 5.22
C GLN A 12 7.04 10.98 6.23
N VAL A 13 6.72 11.36 7.47
CA VAL A 13 6.41 10.43 8.57
C VAL A 13 5.21 10.96 9.33
N ALA A 14 4.25 10.08 9.66
CA ALA A 14 3.10 10.47 10.46
C ALA A 14 3.44 10.51 11.96
N LEU A 15 2.67 11.29 12.73
CA LEU A 15 2.82 11.36 14.19
C LEU A 15 2.66 9.97 14.83
N GLY A 16 3.50 9.69 15.83
CA GLY A 16 3.56 8.43 16.56
C GLY A 16 4.22 7.27 15.79
N GLN A 17 4.55 7.44 14.50
CA GLN A 17 5.26 6.42 13.72
C GLN A 17 6.77 6.45 13.98
N THR A 18 7.48 5.46 13.42
CA THR A 18 8.94 5.38 13.52
C THR A 18 9.60 6.06 12.33
N LEU A 19 10.43 7.07 12.58
CA LEU A 19 11.35 7.61 11.59
C LEU A 19 12.60 6.73 11.52
N VAL A 20 13.03 6.40 10.30
CA VAL A 20 14.30 5.72 10.04
C VAL A 20 15.09 6.53 9.03
N LEU A 21 16.29 6.95 9.41
CA LEU A 21 17.24 7.61 8.51
C LEU A 21 18.49 6.75 8.35
N GLU A 22 18.86 6.47 7.11
CA GLU A 22 20.00 5.59 6.79
C GLU A 22 21.05 6.37 6.00
N ALA A 23 22.27 6.38 6.54
CA ALA A 23 23.43 6.99 5.94
C ALA A 23 24.34 5.92 5.32
N GLN A 24 24.77 6.15 4.08
CA GLN A 24 25.77 5.36 3.41
C GLN A 24 27.06 6.17 3.29
N VAL A 25 28.19 5.52 3.58
CA VAL A 25 29.52 6.11 3.49
C VAL A 25 30.31 5.43 2.39
N ASN A 26 30.70 6.20 1.38
CA ASN A 26 31.67 5.74 0.40
C ASN A 26 33.07 5.94 0.96
N LYS A 27 33.63 4.86 1.51
CA LYS A 27 34.96 4.88 2.16
C LYS A 27 36.05 4.90 1.10
N THR A 28 37.07 5.72 1.34
CA THR A 28 38.35 5.61 0.63
C THR A 28 39.26 4.68 1.46
N PRO A 29 40.08 3.81 0.85
CA PRO A 29 41.01 2.97 1.60
C PRO A 29 41.83 3.78 2.62
N GLY A 30 41.99 3.26 3.84
CA GLY A 30 42.69 3.93 4.94
C GLY A 30 41.87 4.94 5.74
N HIS A 31 40.62 5.24 5.36
CA HIS A 31 39.73 6.10 6.16
C HIS A 31 38.77 5.23 6.98
N GLU A 32 39.04 5.15 8.28
CA GLU A 32 38.14 4.53 9.26
C GLU A 32 37.27 5.58 9.94
N ILE A 33 36.03 5.21 10.27
CA ILE A 33 35.07 6.06 10.95
C ILE A 33 35.40 6.05 12.45
N SER A 34 35.53 7.24 13.05
CA SER A 34 35.76 7.41 14.49
C SER A 34 34.48 7.76 15.23
N MET A 35 33.60 8.55 14.60
CA MET A 35 32.41 9.09 15.22
C MET A 35 31.30 9.30 14.19
N VAL A 36 30.05 9.05 14.59
CA VAL A 36 28.87 9.45 13.82
C VAL A 36 27.97 10.26 14.74
N THR A 37 27.61 11.47 14.31
CA THR A 37 26.72 12.36 15.03
C THR A 37 25.47 12.62 14.20
N TRP A 38 24.31 12.59 14.86
CA TRP A 38 23.06 13.04 14.28
C TRP A 38 22.58 14.29 15.02
N GLU A 39 22.19 15.30 14.26
CA GLU A 39 21.64 16.54 14.75
C GLU A 39 20.28 16.81 14.11
N LEU A 40 19.35 17.32 14.89
CA LEU A 40 18.06 17.83 14.43
C LEU A 40 18.08 19.36 14.53
N GLN A 41 17.86 20.02 13.41
CA GLN A 41 17.67 21.45 13.33
C GLN A 41 16.20 21.80 13.15
N ARG A 42 15.69 22.64 14.05
CA ARG A 42 14.35 23.23 14.05
C ARG A 42 14.50 24.74 14.10
N ASP A 43 14.01 25.45 13.10
CA ASP A 43 14.21 26.90 12.96
C ASP A 43 15.69 27.30 13.17
N LYS A 44 15.97 28.02 14.25
CA LYS A 44 17.33 28.46 14.67
C LYS A 44 17.96 27.57 15.75
N GLN A 45 17.26 26.57 16.27
CA GLN A 45 17.78 25.64 17.26
C GLN A 45 18.32 24.39 16.58
N ARG A 46 19.54 24.02 16.95
CA ARG A 46 20.17 22.76 16.56
C ARG A 46 20.42 21.94 17.81
N GLU A 47 19.98 20.70 17.79
CA GLU A 47 20.10 19.78 18.90
C GLU A 47 20.76 18.49 18.44
N LYS A 48 21.73 18.01 19.23
CA LYS A 48 22.30 16.68 19.03
C LYS A 48 21.30 15.62 19.47
N VAL A 49 20.87 14.77 18.53
CA VAL A 49 19.88 13.72 18.81
C VAL A 49 20.54 12.39 19.15
N ALA A 50 21.72 12.12 18.57
CA ALA A 50 22.45 10.89 18.80
C ALA A 50 23.94 11.03 18.48
N GLU A 51 24.78 10.24 19.15
CA GLU A 51 26.19 10.08 18.83
C GLU A 51 26.57 8.60 18.90
N TYR A 52 27.47 8.16 18.03
CA TYR A 52 28.15 6.88 18.11
C TYR A 52 29.65 7.15 18.19
N PRO A 53 30.40 6.51 19.11
CA PRO A 53 29.97 5.41 19.99
C PRO A 53 29.25 5.84 21.28
N LYS A 54 29.12 7.14 21.60
CA LYS A 54 28.52 7.59 22.86
C LYS A 54 26.99 7.53 22.85
N ARG A 55 26.41 6.58 23.58
CA ARG A 55 24.95 6.37 23.67
C ARG A 55 24.18 7.36 24.55
N ASN A 56 24.52 8.64 24.57
CA ASN A 56 23.66 9.65 25.23
C ASN A 56 22.45 9.93 24.33
N LEU A 57 21.51 9.00 24.31
CA LEU A 57 20.32 9.01 23.47
C LEU A 57 19.12 9.48 24.29
N LYS A 58 18.22 10.24 23.66
CA LYS A 58 16.86 10.39 24.20
C LYS A 58 16.17 9.02 24.22
N LEU A 59 15.21 8.82 25.11
CA LEU A 59 14.55 7.53 25.37
C LEU A 59 13.98 6.86 24.10
N ASP A 60 13.56 7.66 23.12
CA ASP A 60 12.93 7.18 21.88
C ASP A 60 13.89 7.09 20.67
N VAL A 61 15.19 7.28 20.89
CA VAL A 61 16.21 7.28 19.82
C VAL A 61 17.13 6.07 19.95
N SER A 62 17.38 5.39 18.84
CA SER A 62 18.35 4.30 18.75
C SER A 62 19.24 4.44 17.53
N LEU A 63 20.44 3.84 17.64
CA LEU A 63 21.45 3.82 16.59
C LEU A 63 21.81 2.37 16.26
N ASP A 64 21.69 2.01 14.97
CA ASP A 64 22.14 0.72 14.44
C ASP A 64 23.35 0.92 13.50
N GLN A 65 23.96 -0.19 13.07
CA GLN A 65 25.04 -0.21 12.06
C GLN A 65 26.15 0.83 12.31
N GLN A 66 26.75 0.81 13.51
CA GLN A 66 27.82 1.75 13.90
C GLN A 66 27.39 3.23 13.82
N GLY A 67 26.12 3.52 14.11
CA GLY A 67 25.57 4.87 14.09
C GLY A 67 25.07 5.34 12.73
N MET A 68 25.15 4.52 11.68
CA MET A 68 24.72 4.89 10.33
C MET A 68 23.20 4.86 10.14
N VAL A 69 22.48 4.16 11.01
CA VAL A 69 21.02 4.12 10.98
C VAL A 69 20.50 4.76 12.26
N LEU A 70 19.81 5.89 12.10
CA LEU A 70 19.08 6.56 13.17
C LEU A 70 17.62 6.11 13.15
N ARG A 71 17.12 5.66 14.29
CA ARG A 71 15.70 5.36 14.49
C ARG A 71 15.14 6.24 15.59
N VAL A 72 14.04 6.93 15.29
CA VAL A 72 13.26 7.68 16.29
C VAL A 72 11.88 7.04 16.36
N THR A 73 11.60 6.32 17.45
CA THR A 73 10.30 5.69 17.68
C THR A 73 9.30 6.71 18.20
N LYS A 74 8.00 6.51 17.95
CA LYS A 74 6.92 7.39 18.46
C LYS A 74 7.19 8.87 18.16
N LEU A 75 7.50 9.18 16.90
CA LEU A 75 7.86 10.52 16.47
C LEU A 75 6.77 11.54 16.89
N ASN A 76 7.16 12.57 17.63
CA ASN A 76 6.26 13.64 18.04
C ASN A 76 6.47 14.90 17.17
N GLU A 77 5.68 15.95 17.41
CA GLU A 77 5.75 17.22 16.66
C GLU A 77 7.16 17.85 16.67
N THR A 78 7.90 17.68 17.77
CA THR A 78 9.27 18.20 17.90
C THR A 78 10.33 17.36 17.17
N GLY A 79 9.91 16.22 16.60
CA GLY A 79 10.75 15.32 15.82
C GLY A 79 10.88 15.71 14.34
N TYR A 80 10.08 16.67 13.85
CA TYR A 80 10.16 17.18 12.48
C TYR A 80 11.22 18.28 12.33
N GLY A 81 11.85 18.37 11.16
CA GLY A 81 12.91 19.34 10.89
C GLY A 81 14.00 18.79 9.97
N ILE A 82 15.18 19.44 9.98
CA ILE A 82 16.31 19.02 9.16
C ILE A 82 17.24 18.15 10.00
N TYR A 83 17.36 16.88 9.63
CA TYR A 83 18.34 15.98 10.22
C TYR A 83 19.66 16.10 9.46
N THR A 84 20.75 16.27 10.19
CA THR A 84 22.11 16.27 9.66
C THR A 84 22.87 15.11 10.28
N VAL A 85 23.43 14.24 9.44
CA VAL A 85 24.42 13.26 9.87
C VAL A 85 25.81 13.81 9.59
N THR A 86 26.69 13.71 10.58
CA THR A 86 28.11 14.04 10.48
C THR A 86 28.91 12.80 10.78
N VAL A 87 29.69 12.33 9.82
CA VAL A 87 30.63 11.23 9.98
C VAL A 87 32.03 11.81 10.09
N THR A 88 32.70 11.53 11.19
CA THR A 88 34.07 11.94 11.45
C THR A 88 34.98 10.73 11.23
N ASP A 89 36.08 10.90 10.49
CA ASP A 89 37.09 9.88 10.33
C ASP A 89 38.11 9.90 11.50
N LYS A 90 39.02 8.92 11.55
CA LYS A 90 40.09 8.86 12.58
C LYS A 90 41.05 10.05 12.54
N ASN A 91 41.12 10.78 11.43
CA ASN A 91 41.97 11.97 11.28
C ASN A 91 41.23 13.26 11.70
N GLY A 92 39.98 13.15 12.18
CA GLY A 92 39.16 14.28 12.60
C GLY A 92 38.45 15.00 11.45
N LYS A 93 38.51 14.48 10.22
CA LYS A 93 37.82 15.08 9.08
C LYS A 93 36.35 14.70 9.07
N GLU A 94 35.50 15.69 8.84
CA GLU A 94 34.05 15.52 8.87
C GLU A 94 33.43 15.49 7.47
N TYR A 95 32.40 14.67 7.35
CA TYR A 95 31.60 14.49 6.14
C TYR A 95 30.13 14.52 6.53
N THR A 96 29.34 15.36 5.87
CA THR A 96 27.95 15.61 6.26
C THR A 96 26.95 15.30 5.16
N ALA A 97 25.75 14.89 5.57
CA ALA A 97 24.58 14.81 4.71
C ALA A 97 23.34 15.27 5.49
N ARG A 98 22.34 15.80 4.78
CA ARG A 98 21.13 16.35 5.38
C ARG A 98 19.86 15.82 4.72
N ARG A 99 18.79 15.68 5.52
CA ARG A 99 17.44 15.36 5.03
C ARG A 99 16.39 16.16 5.77
N THR A 100 15.38 16.60 5.03
CA THR A 100 14.20 17.23 5.60
C THR A 100 13.20 16.16 5.99
N VAL A 101 12.75 16.16 7.24
CA VAL A 101 11.67 15.29 7.74
C VAL A 101 10.44 16.15 7.99
N LYS A 102 9.32 15.79 7.37
CA LYS A 102 8.05 16.50 7.46
C LYS A 102 6.95 15.56 7.96
N GLU A 103 5.91 16.15 8.53
CA GLU A 103 4.71 15.41 8.88
C GLU A 103 4.00 14.91 7.61
N ALA A 104 3.63 13.63 7.62
CA ALA A 104 2.71 13.07 6.65
C ALA A 104 1.27 13.38 7.08
N VAL A 105 0.65 14.37 6.45
CA VAL A 105 -0.74 14.80 6.76
C VAL A 105 -1.77 13.86 6.14
N THR A 106 -1.40 13.14 5.08
CA THR A 106 -2.28 12.17 4.42
C THR A 106 -1.50 10.87 4.20
N PRO A 107 -1.86 9.78 4.89
CA PRO A 107 -1.28 8.48 4.62
C PRO A 107 -1.49 8.08 3.16
N PRO A 108 -0.54 7.37 2.52
CA PRO A 108 -0.78 6.75 1.24
C PRO A 108 -2.01 5.84 1.31
N GLU A 109 -2.92 5.96 0.35
CA GLU A 109 -4.10 5.12 0.30
C GLU A 109 -3.71 3.69 -0.10
N ALA A 110 -4.10 2.72 0.74
CA ALA A 110 -4.03 1.32 0.36
C ALA A 110 -5.12 1.02 -0.68
N SER A 111 -4.77 0.25 -1.71
CA SER A 111 -5.73 -0.27 -2.68
C SER A 111 -5.79 -1.79 -2.63
N ILE A 112 -6.99 -2.32 -2.85
CA ILE A 112 -7.25 -3.75 -3.04
C ILE A 112 -7.61 -3.95 -4.51
N SER A 113 -7.28 -5.09 -5.09
CA SER A 113 -7.71 -5.44 -6.44
C SER A 113 -8.32 -6.82 -6.51
N LEU A 114 -9.24 -7.00 -7.46
CA LEU A 114 -9.72 -8.30 -7.89
C LEU A 114 -8.96 -8.72 -9.14
N TYR A 115 -8.63 -10.00 -9.24
CA TYR A 115 -7.95 -10.56 -10.40
C TYR A 115 -8.84 -11.59 -11.09
N CYS A 116 -9.04 -11.40 -12.39
CA CYS A 116 -9.74 -12.36 -13.22
C CYS A 116 -8.75 -13.41 -13.72
N ASP A 117 -8.70 -14.54 -13.00
CA ASP A 117 -7.84 -15.65 -13.34
C ASP A 117 -8.46 -16.53 -14.42
N VAL A 118 -7.71 -16.74 -15.51
CA VAL A 118 -8.12 -17.55 -16.64
C VAL A 118 -6.88 -18.26 -17.20
N PRO A 119 -6.95 -19.58 -17.45
CA PRO A 119 -5.82 -20.33 -17.98
C PRO A 119 -5.58 -19.94 -19.44
N LEU A 120 -4.58 -19.09 -19.71
CA LEU A 120 -4.27 -18.57 -21.06
C LEU A 120 -3.96 -19.68 -22.09
N THR A 121 -3.63 -20.90 -21.66
CA THR A 121 -3.39 -22.04 -22.57
C THR A 121 -4.65 -22.53 -23.28
N ARG A 122 -5.85 -22.11 -22.84
CA ARG A 122 -7.14 -22.48 -23.45
C ARG A 122 -7.79 -21.34 -24.21
N TRP A 123 -7.16 -20.16 -24.25
CA TRP A 123 -7.71 -18.95 -24.86
C TRP A 123 -6.71 -18.42 -25.90
N ASP A 124 -7.21 -18.03 -27.06
CA ASP A 124 -6.43 -17.49 -28.18
C ASP A 124 -6.03 -16.04 -27.91
N VAL A 125 -7.02 -15.13 -27.86
CA VAL A 125 -6.84 -13.72 -27.49
C VAL A 125 -8.03 -13.29 -26.62
N PRO A 126 -7.99 -13.57 -25.30
CA PRO A 126 -9.08 -13.23 -24.41
C PRO A 126 -9.16 -11.70 -24.18
N GLY A 127 -10.33 -11.12 -24.44
CA GLY A 127 -10.72 -9.79 -24.01
C GLY A 127 -11.42 -9.84 -22.64
N PHE A 128 -11.17 -8.82 -21.82
CA PHE A 128 -11.69 -8.71 -20.46
C PHE A 128 -12.65 -7.54 -20.34
N VAL A 129 -13.83 -7.80 -19.79
CA VAL A 129 -14.84 -6.80 -19.45
C VAL A 129 -15.17 -6.93 -17.97
N TRP A 130 -15.21 -5.80 -17.27
CA TRP A 130 -15.59 -5.73 -15.86
C TRP A 130 -16.92 -5.01 -15.70
N LEU A 131 -17.82 -5.62 -14.94
CA LEU A 131 -19.06 -5.00 -14.50
C LEU A 131 -19.02 -4.81 -12.98
N VAL A 132 -19.42 -3.64 -12.51
CA VAL A 132 -19.66 -3.37 -11.08
C VAL A 132 -21.13 -3.03 -10.90
N ASP A 133 -21.84 -3.85 -10.12
CA ASP A 133 -23.30 -3.80 -9.95
C ASP A 133 -24.07 -3.80 -11.28
N GLY A 134 -23.53 -4.54 -12.25
CA GLY A 134 -24.08 -4.65 -13.60
C GLY A 134 -23.70 -3.52 -14.56
N VAL A 135 -22.96 -2.49 -14.10
CA VAL A 135 -22.48 -1.38 -14.93
C VAL A 135 -21.09 -1.67 -15.47
N ASP A 136 -20.91 -1.55 -16.78
CA ASP A 136 -19.61 -1.72 -17.44
C ASP A 136 -18.62 -0.62 -17.06
N VAL A 137 -17.47 -1.02 -16.51
CA VAL A 137 -16.36 -0.13 -16.12
C VAL A 137 -15.11 -0.33 -16.98
N SER A 138 -15.20 -1.11 -18.06
CA SER A 138 -14.08 -1.51 -18.92
C SER A 138 -13.42 -0.35 -19.65
N ASN A 139 -14.15 0.76 -19.83
CA ASN A 139 -13.63 2.00 -20.43
C ASN A 139 -12.87 2.88 -19.43
N ASN A 140 -12.86 2.55 -18.13
CA ASN A 140 -12.20 3.35 -17.11
C ASN A 140 -10.77 2.83 -16.85
N THR A 141 -9.80 3.41 -17.57
CA THR A 141 -8.39 3.02 -17.46
C THR A 141 -7.75 3.36 -16.11
N SER A 142 -8.39 4.19 -15.28
CA SER A 142 -7.86 4.54 -13.94
C SER A 142 -8.08 3.44 -12.89
N VAL A 143 -9.00 2.50 -13.16
CA VAL A 143 -9.36 1.42 -12.23
C VAL A 143 -8.99 0.03 -12.74
N LEU A 144 -8.36 -0.06 -13.91
CA LEU A 144 -7.97 -1.33 -14.52
C LEU A 144 -6.46 -1.41 -14.73
N SER A 145 -5.91 -2.62 -14.65
CA SER A 145 -4.55 -2.87 -15.16
C SER A 145 -4.52 -2.74 -16.68
N ALA A 146 -3.34 -2.49 -17.25
CA ALA A 146 -3.16 -2.33 -18.69
C ALA A 146 -3.60 -3.58 -19.51
N ASP A 147 -3.59 -4.76 -18.92
CA ASP A 147 -4.07 -6.02 -19.52
C ASP A 147 -5.57 -6.28 -19.28
N GLY A 148 -6.27 -5.40 -18.56
CA GLY A 148 -7.69 -5.52 -18.21
C GLY A 148 -8.01 -6.61 -17.18
N ARG A 149 -7.01 -7.37 -16.70
CA ARG A 149 -7.23 -8.54 -15.84
C ARG A 149 -7.43 -8.21 -14.37
N ARG A 150 -6.98 -7.03 -13.93
CA ARG A 150 -7.15 -6.55 -12.56
C ARG A 150 -8.07 -5.35 -12.51
N LEU A 151 -9.00 -5.37 -11.55
CA LEU A 151 -9.85 -4.25 -11.17
C LEU A 151 -9.39 -3.72 -9.80
N PHE A 152 -8.95 -2.46 -9.74
CA PHE A 152 -8.58 -1.77 -8.52
C PHE A 152 -9.81 -1.17 -7.83
N LEU A 153 -10.06 -1.59 -6.58
CA LEU A 153 -11.25 -1.23 -5.81
C LEU A 153 -11.11 0.10 -5.04
N SER A 154 -9.95 0.75 -5.07
CA SER A 154 -9.72 2.01 -4.33
C SER A 154 -10.67 3.14 -4.78
N ALA A 155 -11.05 3.18 -6.06
CA ALA A 155 -11.95 4.19 -6.60
C ALA A 155 -13.39 3.69 -6.83
N GLN A 156 -13.62 2.37 -6.86
CA GLN A 156 -14.89 1.78 -7.29
C GLN A 156 -15.46 0.84 -6.23
N LYS A 157 -16.56 1.28 -5.60
CA LYS A 157 -17.29 0.51 -4.58
C LYS A 157 -18.58 -0.05 -5.19
N GLY A 158 -18.78 -1.35 -5.04
CA GLY A 158 -19.99 -2.04 -5.46
C GLY A 158 -20.21 -3.32 -4.65
N LEU A 159 -21.35 -3.95 -4.87
CA LEU A 159 -21.73 -5.19 -4.19
C LEU A 159 -21.44 -6.42 -5.03
N ASN A 160 -21.57 -6.31 -6.36
CA ASN A 160 -21.36 -7.38 -7.31
C ASN A 160 -20.31 -7.00 -8.34
N TYR A 161 -19.19 -7.71 -8.32
CA TYR A 161 -18.10 -7.55 -9.28
C TYR A 161 -18.12 -8.73 -10.24
N THR A 162 -18.37 -8.47 -11.51
CA THR A 162 -18.41 -9.50 -12.55
C THR A 162 -17.25 -9.31 -13.53
N CYS A 163 -16.44 -10.35 -13.71
CA CYS A 163 -15.50 -10.44 -14.83
C CYS A 163 -16.14 -11.26 -15.94
N VAL A 164 -16.16 -10.70 -17.15
CA VAL A 164 -16.57 -11.37 -18.37
C VAL A 164 -15.33 -11.50 -19.26
N VAL A 165 -14.96 -12.73 -19.58
CA VAL A 165 -13.85 -13.05 -20.48
C VAL A 165 -14.43 -13.56 -21.79
N SER A 166 -14.01 -12.99 -22.91
CA SER A 166 -14.51 -13.37 -24.24
C SER A 166 -13.38 -13.57 -25.24
N SER A 167 -13.54 -14.51 -26.16
CA SER A 167 -12.62 -14.74 -27.29
C SER A 167 -13.34 -15.41 -28.46
N SER A 168 -12.61 -15.83 -29.49
CA SER A 168 -13.19 -16.62 -30.59
C SER A 168 -13.77 -17.97 -30.11
N GLN A 169 -13.33 -18.46 -28.96
CA GLN A 169 -13.77 -19.74 -28.39
C GLN A 169 -15.02 -19.63 -27.50
N GLY A 170 -15.50 -18.41 -27.23
CA GLY A 170 -16.73 -18.17 -26.46
C GLY A 170 -16.53 -17.19 -25.30
N THR A 171 -17.47 -17.23 -24.35
CA THR A 171 -17.54 -16.30 -23.22
C THR A 171 -17.61 -17.07 -21.90
N SER A 172 -16.82 -16.63 -20.92
CA SER A 172 -16.83 -17.13 -19.54
C SER A 172 -17.09 -15.99 -18.58
N VAL A 173 -17.86 -16.25 -17.52
CA VAL A 173 -18.25 -15.23 -16.54
C VAL A 173 -17.89 -15.70 -15.14
N ALA A 174 -17.26 -14.83 -14.36
CA ALA A 174 -16.96 -15.05 -12.95
C ALA A 174 -17.49 -13.87 -12.13
N GLN A 175 -18.02 -14.15 -10.93
CA GLN A 175 -18.62 -13.14 -10.07
C GLN A 175 -18.05 -13.21 -8.66
N TYR A 176 -17.85 -12.03 -8.07
CA TYR A 176 -17.48 -11.85 -6.68
C TYR A 176 -18.48 -10.89 -6.03
N ILE A 177 -19.25 -11.41 -5.08
CA ILE A 177 -20.26 -10.64 -4.37
C ILE A 177 -19.70 -10.32 -2.98
N THR A 178 -19.62 -9.04 -2.63
CA THR A 178 -19.30 -8.63 -1.26
C THR A 178 -20.57 -8.83 -0.43
N GLY A 179 -20.52 -9.78 0.50
CA GLY A 179 -21.72 -10.17 1.23
C GLY A 179 -22.30 -9.05 2.08
N VAL A 180 -23.56 -8.66 1.81
CA VAL A 180 -24.66 -8.56 2.78
C VAL A 180 -25.98 -8.56 2.01
N ILE A 181 -26.64 -9.72 1.95
CA ILE A 181 -28.09 -9.74 1.81
C ILE A 181 -28.62 -10.33 3.11
N SER A 182 -28.80 -9.51 4.14
CA SER A 182 -29.67 -9.89 5.25
C SER A 182 -31.12 -9.73 4.79
N ALA A 183 -31.53 -10.55 3.82
CA ALA A 183 -32.93 -10.89 3.69
C ALA A 183 -33.18 -11.97 4.75
N ALA A 184 -33.30 -11.54 6.00
CA ALA A 184 -33.97 -12.35 7.00
C ALA A 184 -35.42 -12.49 6.52
N CYS A 185 -35.69 -13.50 5.71
CA CYS A 185 -37.03 -14.03 5.51
C CYS A 185 -37.43 -14.81 6.76
N ASP A 186 -37.47 -14.15 7.92
CA ASP A 186 -38.20 -14.64 9.09
C ASP A 186 -39.66 -14.22 8.89
N GLY A 187 -40.41 -15.07 8.20
CA GLY A 187 -41.81 -14.80 7.91
C GLY A 187 -42.48 -15.81 7.00
N LEU A 188 -42.15 -17.10 7.14
CA LEU A 188 -42.98 -18.19 6.64
C LEU A 188 -44.35 -18.14 7.34
N ILE A 189 -45.36 -17.62 6.64
CA ILE A 189 -46.72 -18.14 6.77
C ILE A 189 -47.11 -18.66 5.38
N CYS A 190 -46.65 -19.88 5.07
CA CYS A 190 -47.28 -20.68 4.02
C CYS A 190 -48.66 -21.12 4.53
N SER A 191 -49.72 -20.41 4.18
CA SER A 191 -51.08 -20.97 4.25
C SER A 191 -51.38 -21.62 2.91
N SER A 192 -51.54 -22.95 2.94
CA SER A 192 -51.89 -23.74 1.76
C SER A 192 -53.29 -23.36 1.28
N TRP A 193 -53.41 -22.89 0.05
CA TRP A 193 -54.66 -22.98 -0.71
C TRP A 193 -54.34 -23.78 -1.97
N ILE A 194 -54.58 -25.08 -1.88
CA ILE A 194 -54.54 -26.01 -3.01
C ILE A 194 -55.69 -25.64 -3.94
N TRP A 195 -55.40 -25.07 -5.10
CA TRP A 195 -56.32 -25.09 -6.24
C TRP A 195 -55.91 -26.26 -7.15
N VAL A 196 -56.68 -27.34 -7.09
CA VAL A 196 -56.61 -28.43 -8.08
C VAL A 196 -57.16 -27.87 -9.39
N LEU A 197 -56.26 -27.57 -10.34
CA LEU A 197 -56.61 -27.35 -11.73
C LEU A 197 -56.69 -28.72 -12.41
N VAL A 198 -57.91 -29.26 -12.50
CA VAL A 198 -58.20 -30.41 -13.37
C VAL A 198 -58.18 -29.91 -14.81
N THR A 199 -57.12 -30.21 -15.55
CA THR A 199 -57.12 -30.09 -17.01
C THR A 199 -57.20 -31.50 -17.61
N LEU A 200 -58.34 -31.83 -18.19
CA LEU A 200 -58.55 -33.02 -19.02
C LEU A 200 -57.94 -32.75 -20.42
N PRO A 201 -56.98 -33.55 -20.90
CA PRO A 201 -56.63 -33.53 -22.32
C PRO A 201 -57.61 -34.43 -23.08
N PHE A 202 -58.49 -33.83 -23.88
CA PHE A 202 -59.17 -34.55 -24.96
C PHE A 202 -58.14 -34.87 -26.05
N ALA A 203 -57.82 -36.15 -26.19
CA ALA A 203 -57.07 -36.68 -27.31
C ALA A 203 -57.98 -36.74 -28.55
N VAL A 204 -57.54 -36.11 -29.63
CA VAL A 204 -58.10 -36.27 -30.99
C VAL A 204 -57.42 -37.49 -31.61
N CYS A 205 -58.20 -38.48 -32.03
CA CYS A 205 -57.76 -39.51 -32.97
C CYS A 205 -58.55 -39.36 -34.28
N PHE A 206 -57.82 -39.54 -35.39
CA PHE A 206 -58.30 -39.58 -36.78
C PHE A 206 -59.27 -40.73 -37.04
#